data_AF-A0A963IPM4-F1
#
_entry.id   AF-A0A963IPM4-F1
#
_cell.length_a   1.000
_cell.length_b   1.000
_cell.length_c   1.000
_cell.angle_alpha   90.00
_cell.angle_beta   90.00
_cell.angle_gamma   90.00
#
_symmetry.space_group_name_H-M   'P 1'
#
loop_
_entity.id
_entity.type
_entity.pdbx_description
1 polymer ?
#
loop_
_entity_poly.entity_id
_entity_poly.type
_entity_poly.pdbx_seq_one_letter_code
_entity_poly.pdbx_strand_id
1 'polypeptide(L)'
;MIAITGKKAFQSIQAVLRQDKSEVRLSDLWRAIHDELNIGMRLPGGMLRLDAEDRRRLREYIRGLHGLDPLLDELDGDRVDLAARTSNEKFSAQSVFGRFLRLVSRRPEIHLLTGCASTPAGSALTVDPSLIMAESLGAMVVVVENGAVFSRWHDVPIADSEAAGALAIYRGHDQEARVVADWLASLPEGISIVAAVDFDPAGFEIALALGAASILLPENWSKLPLDASMNKVRAFDEQYRPE
;
A
#
# COMPACT_ATOMS: atom_id res chain seq x y z
N MET A 1 -8.64 -8.09 20.26
CA MET A 1 -10.00 -7.55 20.07
C MET A 1 -10.31 -7.63 18.59
N ILE A 2 -11.29 -8.43 18.16
CA ILE A 2 -11.63 -8.59 16.73
C ILE A 2 -12.49 -7.41 16.31
N ALA A 3 -12.09 -6.69 15.25
CA ALA A 3 -12.85 -5.57 14.74
C ALA A 3 -14.08 -6.07 13.95
N ILE A 4 -15.29 -5.75 14.44
CA ILE A 4 -16.57 -6.12 13.80
C ILE A 4 -16.83 -5.27 12.53
N THR A 5 -16.01 -4.26 12.29
CA THR A 5 -16.13 -3.33 11.16
C THR A 5 -15.48 -3.80 9.86
N GLY A 6 -14.89 -5.00 9.83
CA GLY A 6 -14.13 -5.50 8.68
C GLY A 6 -14.97 -6.25 7.63
N LYS A 7 -14.44 -6.36 6.40
CA LYS A 7 -15.07 -7.10 5.27
C LYS A 7 -15.53 -8.52 5.63
N LYS A 8 -14.76 -9.24 6.45
CA LYS A 8 -15.12 -10.59 6.93
C LYS A 8 -16.37 -10.61 7.79
N ALA A 9 -16.58 -9.59 8.63
CA ALA A 9 -17.79 -9.46 9.44
C ALA A 9 -19.00 -9.22 8.54
N PHE A 10 -18.86 -8.34 7.54
CA PHE A 10 -19.94 -8.07 6.60
C PHE A 10 -20.34 -9.29 5.78
N GLN A 11 -19.37 -10.00 5.18
CA GLN A 11 -19.65 -11.20 4.39
C GLN A 11 -20.30 -12.30 5.25
N SER A 12 -19.87 -12.43 6.51
CA SER A 12 -20.45 -13.41 7.45
C SER A 12 -21.90 -13.07 7.80
N ILE A 13 -22.20 -11.79 8.08
CA ILE A 13 -23.56 -11.33 8.37
C ILE A 13 -24.44 -11.41 7.11
N GLN A 14 -23.92 -11.00 5.96
CA GLN A 14 -24.60 -11.09 4.67
C GLN A 14 -24.98 -12.54 4.33
N ALA A 15 -24.08 -13.49 4.54
CA ALA A 15 -24.38 -14.91 4.33
C ALA A 15 -25.50 -15.41 5.25
N VAL A 16 -25.52 -14.99 6.52
CA VAL A 16 -26.60 -15.36 7.46
C VAL A 16 -27.94 -14.78 7.03
N LEU A 17 -27.97 -13.50 6.66
CA LEU A 17 -29.20 -12.82 6.28
C LEU A 17 -29.76 -13.33 4.95
N ARG A 18 -28.91 -13.55 3.94
CA ARG A 18 -29.35 -14.03 2.61
C ARG A 18 -29.78 -15.49 2.61
N GLN A 19 -29.17 -16.32 3.45
CA GLN A 19 -29.50 -17.75 3.57
C GLN A 19 -30.55 -18.01 4.66
N ASP A 20 -31.11 -16.97 5.27
CA ASP A 20 -32.03 -17.00 6.43
C ASP A 20 -31.60 -18.02 7.50
N LYS A 21 -30.30 -18.05 7.80
CA LYS A 21 -29.75 -18.96 8.79
C LYS A 21 -30.20 -18.56 10.19
N SER A 22 -30.91 -19.47 10.84
CA SER A 22 -31.32 -19.33 12.24
C SER A 22 -30.22 -19.72 13.23
N GLU A 23 -29.15 -20.38 12.79
CA GLU A 23 -28.07 -20.83 13.66
C GLU A 23 -26.69 -20.63 13.01
N VAL A 24 -25.73 -20.16 13.81
CA VAL A 24 -24.34 -19.96 13.39
C VAL A 24 -23.38 -20.51 14.43
N ARG A 25 -22.21 -20.99 13.99
CA ARG A 25 -21.15 -21.42 14.91
C ARG A 25 -20.58 -20.20 15.64
N LEU A 26 -20.42 -20.32 16.95
CA LEU A 26 -19.90 -19.27 17.84
C LEU A 26 -18.37 -19.14 17.70
N SER A 27 -17.92 -18.72 16.52
CA SER A 27 -16.54 -18.33 16.25
C SER A 27 -16.17 -17.06 17.03
N ASP A 28 -14.89 -16.71 17.05
CA ASP A 28 -14.45 -15.50 17.76
C ASP A 28 -15.11 -14.22 17.21
N LEU A 29 -15.42 -14.19 15.90
CA LEU A 29 -16.19 -13.13 15.25
C LEU A 29 -17.64 -13.09 15.75
N TRP A 30 -18.35 -14.23 15.74
CA TRP A 30 -19.74 -14.28 16.20
C TRP A 30 -19.87 -14.07 17.71
N ARG A 31 -18.83 -14.40 18.47
CA ARG A 31 -18.72 -14.05 19.89
C ARG A 31 -18.62 -12.54 20.09
N ALA A 32 -17.75 -11.88 19.34
CA ALA A 32 -17.65 -10.42 19.36
C ALA A 32 -18.98 -9.76 18.95
N ILE A 33 -19.65 -10.24 17.89
CA ILE A 33 -20.94 -9.72 17.43
C ILE A 33 -22.02 -9.89 18.49
N HIS A 34 -22.10 -11.07 19.11
CA HIS A 34 -23.03 -11.34 20.19
C HIS A 34 -22.77 -10.44 21.41
N ASP A 35 -21.51 -10.27 21.79
CA ASP A 35 -21.13 -9.46 22.96
C ASP A 35 -21.35 -7.95 22.70
N GLU A 36 -21.15 -7.46 21.47
CA GLU A 36 -21.32 -6.04 21.12
C GLU A 36 -22.80 -5.65 20.90
N LEU A 37 -23.57 -6.50 20.20
CA LEU A 37 -24.95 -6.18 19.81
C LEU A 37 -26.00 -6.80 20.74
N ASN A 38 -25.58 -7.66 21.66
CA ASN A 38 -26.44 -8.43 22.55
C ASN A 38 -27.55 -9.17 21.77
N ILE A 39 -27.16 -9.86 20.70
CA ILE A 39 -28.06 -10.60 19.81
C ILE A 39 -27.86 -12.11 19.92
N GLY A 40 -28.91 -12.87 19.72
CA GLY A 40 -28.87 -14.33 19.66
C GLY A 40 -28.70 -15.03 21.00
N MET A 41 -29.14 -16.29 21.04
CA MET A 41 -29.08 -17.16 22.20
C MET A 41 -28.00 -18.22 22.02
N ARG A 42 -27.05 -18.31 22.96
CA ARG A 42 -26.02 -19.35 22.96
C ARG A 42 -26.66 -20.72 23.23
N LEU A 43 -26.38 -21.68 22.36
CA LEU A 43 -26.83 -23.05 22.47
C LEU A 43 -25.69 -23.99 22.93
N PRO A 44 -26.03 -25.13 23.56
CA PRO A 44 -25.07 -26.22 23.78
C PRO A 44 -24.42 -26.66 22.46
N GLY A 45 -23.12 -26.95 22.49
CA GLY A 45 -22.35 -27.31 21.28
C GLY A 45 -21.69 -26.12 20.55
N GLY A 46 -21.74 -24.92 21.12
CA GLY A 46 -21.01 -23.75 20.58
C GLY A 46 -21.69 -23.13 19.36
N MET A 47 -23.02 -23.16 19.33
CA MET A 47 -23.84 -22.48 18.34
C MET A 47 -24.50 -21.24 18.95
N LEU A 48 -24.86 -20.29 18.10
CA LEU A 48 -25.65 -19.12 18.42
C LEU A 48 -26.91 -19.17 17.56
N ARG A 49 -28.08 -19.22 18.21
CA ARG A 49 -29.38 -19.15 17.53
C ARG A 49 -29.79 -17.70 17.41
N LEU A 50 -30.18 -17.29 16.20
CA LEU A 50 -30.65 -15.94 15.88
C LEU A 50 -32.14 -16.00 15.58
N ASP A 51 -32.92 -15.16 16.25
CA ASP A 51 -34.33 -14.96 15.91
C ASP A 51 -34.51 -13.90 14.81
N ALA A 52 -35.77 -13.60 14.46
CA ALA A 52 -36.07 -12.63 13.41
C ALA A 52 -35.68 -11.19 13.80
N GLU A 53 -35.75 -10.86 15.09
CA GLU A 53 -35.40 -9.55 15.63
C GLU A 53 -33.88 -9.37 15.66
N ASP A 54 -33.13 -10.42 16.00
CA ASP A 54 -31.67 -10.47 15.89
C ASP A 54 -31.19 -10.23 14.46
N ARG A 55 -31.83 -10.86 13.47
CA ARG A 55 -31.52 -10.66 12.05
C ARG A 55 -31.85 -9.24 11.59
N ARG A 56 -32.94 -8.65 12.09
CA ARG A 56 -33.27 -7.23 11.84
C ARG A 56 -32.19 -6.31 12.40
N ARG A 57 -31.77 -6.52 13.65
CA ARG A 57 -30.72 -5.72 14.31
C ARG A 57 -29.37 -5.87 13.63
N LEU A 58 -29.01 -7.07 13.17
CA LEU A 58 -27.81 -7.30 12.36
C LEU A 58 -27.83 -6.49 11.07
N ARG A 59 -28.96 -6.48 10.36
CA ARG A 59 -29.15 -5.71 9.13
C ARG A 59 -29.08 -4.21 9.39
N GLU A 60 -29.68 -3.72 10.46
CA GLU A 60 -29.64 -2.30 10.82
C GLU A 60 -28.24 -1.85 11.22
N TYR A 61 -27.55 -2.64 12.04
CA TYR A 61 -26.19 -2.35 12.47
C TYR A 61 -25.21 -2.28 11.29
N ILE A 62 -25.24 -3.29 10.40
CA ILE A 62 -24.32 -3.33 9.26
C ILE A 62 -24.64 -2.24 8.21
N ARG A 63 -25.93 -1.88 8.06
CA ARG A 63 -26.36 -0.74 7.24
C ARG A 63 -25.88 0.58 7.84
N GLY A 64 -25.99 0.75 9.14
CA GLY A 64 -25.49 1.94 9.85
C GLY A 64 -23.97 2.08 9.77
N LEU A 65 -23.25 0.95 9.78
CA LEU A 65 -21.80 0.95 9.65
C LEU A 65 -21.31 1.24 8.23
N HIS A 66 -21.96 0.71 7.19
CA HIS A 66 -21.38 0.68 5.84
C HIS A 66 -22.20 1.42 4.78
N GLY A 67 -23.43 1.84 5.09
CA GLY A 67 -24.35 2.44 4.12
C GLY A 67 -24.91 1.46 3.10
N LEU A 68 -24.57 0.17 3.20
CA LEU A 68 -25.00 -0.90 2.29
C LEU A 68 -26.03 -1.81 2.94
N ASP A 69 -27.03 -2.22 2.17
CA ASP A 69 -28.00 -3.21 2.59
C ASP A 69 -27.51 -4.63 2.24
N PRO A 70 -27.19 -5.48 3.23
CA PRO A 70 -26.62 -6.80 3.00
C PRO A 70 -27.54 -7.73 2.17
N LEU A 71 -28.85 -7.47 2.16
CA LEU A 71 -29.81 -8.25 1.40
C LEU A 71 -29.94 -7.82 -0.06
N LEU A 72 -29.60 -6.57 -0.39
CA LEU A 72 -29.85 -5.99 -1.72
C LEU A 72 -28.56 -5.68 -2.48
N ASP A 73 -27.50 -5.27 -1.77
CA ASP A 73 -26.24 -4.86 -2.39
C ASP A 73 -25.26 -6.04 -2.49
N GLU A 74 -24.72 -6.26 -3.69
CA GLU A 74 -23.64 -7.21 -3.94
C GLU A 74 -22.28 -6.52 -3.79
N LEU A 75 -21.28 -7.29 -3.34
CA LEU A 75 -19.89 -6.81 -3.22
C LEU A 75 -19.06 -7.09 -4.48
N ASP A 76 -19.66 -7.64 -5.53
CA ASP A 76 -18.98 -7.93 -6.80
C ASP A 76 -19.24 -6.79 -7.79
N GLY A 77 -18.18 -6.03 -8.11
CA GLY A 77 -18.22 -4.90 -9.02
C GLY A 77 -16.97 -4.03 -8.96
N ASP A 78 -16.64 -3.41 -10.09
CA ASP A 78 -15.48 -2.53 -10.25
C ASP A 78 -15.63 -1.27 -9.37
N ARG A 79 -14.52 -0.84 -8.77
CA ARG A 79 -14.46 0.06 -7.60
C ARG A 79 -15.14 1.42 -7.76
N VAL A 80 -15.38 1.87 -8.99
CA VAL A 80 -15.99 3.17 -9.28
C VAL A 80 -17.47 3.20 -8.82
N ASP A 81 -18.18 2.08 -8.88
CA ASP A 81 -19.59 2.00 -8.47
C ASP A 81 -19.77 1.91 -6.93
N LEU A 82 -18.78 1.37 -6.22
CA LEU A 82 -18.83 1.19 -4.76
C LEU A 82 -18.47 2.47 -3.98
N ALA A 83 -17.61 3.32 -4.55
CA ALA A 83 -17.22 4.60 -3.97
C ALA A 83 -18.36 5.64 -4.00
N ALA A 84 -19.31 5.51 -4.93
CA ALA A 84 -20.49 6.36 -5.00
C ALA A 84 -21.54 6.05 -3.91
N ARG A 85 -21.45 4.87 -3.25
CA ARG A 85 -22.50 4.34 -2.37
C ARG A 85 -22.11 4.17 -0.91
N THR A 86 -20.85 4.42 -0.52
CA THR A 86 -20.39 4.20 0.85
C THR A 86 -19.59 5.39 1.39
N SER A 87 -19.94 5.84 2.59
CA SER A 87 -19.27 6.93 3.33
C SER A 87 -18.20 6.41 4.30
N ASN A 88 -17.88 5.10 4.25
CA ASN A 88 -16.95 4.48 5.18
C ASN A 88 -15.72 3.92 4.46
N GLU A 89 -14.66 4.73 4.44
CA GLU A 89 -13.32 4.47 3.88
C GLU A 89 -12.64 3.20 4.44
N LYS A 90 -13.13 2.66 5.55
CA LYS A 90 -12.53 1.52 6.27
C LYS A 90 -12.85 0.14 5.70
N PHE A 91 -13.57 0.07 4.58
CA PHE A 91 -13.85 -1.20 3.88
C PHE A 91 -12.78 -1.60 2.86
N SER A 92 -11.80 -0.72 2.60
CA SER A 92 -10.72 -1.00 1.67
C SER A 92 -9.47 -1.48 2.44
N ALA A 93 -9.32 -2.80 2.60
CA ALA A 93 -8.02 -3.39 2.93
C ALA A 93 -7.03 -3.32 1.74
N GLN A 94 -7.31 -2.46 0.77
CA GLN A 94 -6.45 -2.09 -0.35
C GLN A 94 -6.66 -0.60 -0.52
N SER A 95 -5.67 0.21 -0.19
CA SER A 95 -5.67 1.64 -0.52
C SER A 95 -6.09 1.80 -1.99
N VAL A 96 -7.04 2.71 -2.28
CA VAL A 96 -7.38 3.07 -3.68
C VAL A 96 -6.12 3.50 -4.44
N PHE A 97 -5.12 3.99 -3.70
CA PHE A 97 -3.81 4.35 -4.21
C PHE A 97 -2.74 3.26 -4.15
N GLY A 98 -3.01 2.12 -3.50
CA GLY A 98 -2.06 1.01 -3.39
C GLY A 98 -1.77 0.31 -4.72
N ARG A 99 -2.45 0.70 -5.81
CA ARG A 99 -2.19 0.26 -7.19
C ARG A 99 -1.34 1.24 -8.00
N PHE A 100 -1.11 2.45 -7.48
CA PHE A 100 -0.41 3.51 -8.18
C PHE A 100 1.04 3.58 -7.72
N LEU A 101 1.91 4.00 -8.62
CA LEU A 101 3.29 4.34 -8.30
C LEU A 101 3.37 5.79 -7.86
N ARG A 102 4.24 6.07 -6.89
CA ARG A 102 4.60 7.43 -6.49
C ARG A 102 5.97 7.74 -7.04
N LEU A 103 6.03 8.74 -7.90
CA LEU A 103 7.18 9.10 -8.71
C LEU A 103 7.66 10.51 -8.39
N VAL A 104 8.95 10.72 -8.50
CA VAL A 104 9.57 12.05 -8.50
C VAL A 104 10.74 12.04 -9.48
N SER A 105 10.92 13.13 -10.21
CA SER A 105 12.06 13.32 -11.11
C SER A 105 12.59 14.74 -10.98
N ARG A 106 13.90 14.88 -11.16
CA ARG A 106 14.57 16.17 -11.36
C ARG A 106 14.55 16.63 -12.83
N ARG A 107 14.16 15.74 -13.75
CA ARG A 107 13.94 16.11 -15.16
C ARG A 107 12.70 16.99 -15.27
N PRO A 108 12.63 17.86 -16.29
CA PRO A 108 11.49 18.75 -16.48
C PRO A 108 10.17 18.00 -16.67
N GLU A 109 10.22 16.83 -17.32
CA GLU A 109 9.04 16.08 -17.73
C GLU A 109 9.18 14.58 -17.47
N ILE A 110 8.10 13.99 -16.99
CA ILE A 110 7.81 12.55 -16.94
C ILE A 110 6.81 12.29 -18.07
N HIS A 111 7.19 11.46 -19.03
CA HIS A 111 6.33 11.20 -20.19
C HIS A 111 5.36 10.06 -19.86
N LEU A 112 4.07 10.36 -20.02
CA LEU A 112 2.98 9.42 -19.88
C LEU A 112 2.30 9.23 -21.23
N LEU A 113 1.58 8.12 -21.38
CA LEU A 113 0.75 7.87 -22.57
C LEU A 113 -0.31 8.97 -22.80
N THR A 114 -0.67 9.70 -21.75
CA THR A 114 -1.67 10.79 -21.78
C THR A 114 -1.06 12.19 -21.90
N GLY A 115 0.27 12.31 -22.00
CA GLY A 115 0.99 13.59 -22.06
C GLY A 115 2.12 13.68 -21.03
N CYS A 116 2.67 14.88 -20.84
CA CYS A 116 3.78 15.10 -19.91
C CYS A 116 3.29 15.60 -18.55
N ALA A 117 3.95 15.13 -17.50
CA ALA A 117 3.78 15.62 -16.14
C ALA A 117 5.12 16.11 -15.59
N SER A 118 5.12 16.98 -14.59
CA SER A 118 6.33 17.38 -13.88
C SER A 118 6.13 17.21 -12.37
N THR A 119 7.23 17.06 -11.64
CA THR A 119 7.22 16.96 -10.19
C THR A 119 8.08 18.07 -9.60
N PRO A 120 7.53 19.29 -9.38
CA PRO A 120 8.22 20.35 -8.66
C PRO A 120 8.78 19.90 -7.29
N ALA A 121 9.74 20.65 -6.76
CA ALA A 121 10.27 20.40 -5.42
C ALA A 121 9.15 20.35 -4.36
N GLY A 122 9.20 19.34 -3.49
CA GLY A 122 8.17 19.08 -2.49
C GLY A 122 6.89 18.40 -3.01
N SER A 123 6.87 17.97 -4.28
CA SER A 123 5.74 17.23 -4.86
C SER A 123 6.16 15.87 -5.40
N ALA A 124 5.18 14.98 -5.52
CA ALA A 124 5.34 13.67 -6.16
C ALA A 124 4.11 13.39 -7.03
N LEU A 125 4.34 12.72 -8.16
CA LEU A 125 3.28 12.28 -9.05
C LEU A 125 2.80 10.90 -8.60
N THR A 126 1.49 10.72 -8.44
CA THR A 126 0.89 9.41 -8.23
C THR A 126 0.22 8.98 -9.53
N VAL A 127 0.65 7.87 -10.12
CA VAL A 127 0.22 7.47 -11.47
C VAL A 127 0.03 5.96 -11.59
N ASP A 128 -0.86 5.55 -12.49
CA ASP A 128 -0.99 4.15 -12.89
C ASP A 128 0.28 3.71 -13.63
N PRO A 129 0.92 2.59 -13.21
CA PRO A 129 2.13 2.11 -13.87
C PRO A 129 1.95 1.90 -15.38
N SER A 130 0.74 1.55 -15.83
CA SER A 130 0.42 1.34 -17.26
C SER A 130 0.47 2.62 -18.10
N LEU A 131 0.46 3.80 -17.47
CA LEU A 131 0.53 5.08 -18.16
C LEU A 131 1.96 5.58 -18.35
N ILE A 132 2.95 4.97 -17.70
CA ILE A 132 4.35 5.41 -17.80
C ILE A 132 4.95 4.91 -19.12
N MET A 133 5.52 5.82 -19.91
CA MET A 133 6.21 5.45 -21.15
C MET A 133 7.61 4.91 -20.83
N ALA A 134 7.79 3.59 -20.89
CA ALA A 134 9.05 2.92 -20.53
C ALA A 134 10.23 3.42 -21.37
N GLU A 135 9.99 3.77 -22.64
CA GLU A 135 11.00 4.26 -23.58
C GLU A 135 11.58 5.64 -23.18
N SER A 136 10.89 6.36 -22.29
CA SER A 136 11.30 7.69 -21.81
C SER A 136 12.12 7.68 -20.51
N LEU A 137 12.22 6.53 -19.84
CA LEU A 137 12.85 6.43 -18.52
C LEU A 137 14.37 6.67 -18.59
N GLY A 138 15.01 6.34 -19.71
CA GLY A 138 16.46 6.29 -19.85
C GLY A 138 17.02 4.93 -19.42
N ALA A 139 18.31 4.87 -19.09
CA ALA A 139 18.98 3.61 -18.79
C ALA A 139 18.82 3.12 -17.34
N MET A 140 18.20 3.90 -16.45
CA MET A 140 17.98 3.48 -15.06
C MET A 140 16.78 4.13 -14.40
N VAL A 141 16.32 3.48 -13.32
CA VAL A 141 15.33 3.99 -12.37
C VAL A 141 15.87 3.83 -10.95
N VAL A 142 15.48 4.74 -10.05
CA VAL A 142 15.91 4.70 -8.64
C VAL A 142 14.72 4.33 -7.75
N VAL A 143 14.85 3.30 -6.93
CA VAL A 143 13.81 2.89 -5.97
C VAL A 143 14.19 3.37 -4.58
N VAL A 144 13.39 4.25 -4.02
CA VAL A 144 13.64 4.90 -2.72
C VAL A 144 12.77 4.26 -1.65
N GLU A 145 13.41 3.69 -0.63
CA GLU A 145 12.74 3.06 0.51
C GLU A 145 12.25 4.12 1.51
N ASN A 146 13.10 5.09 1.83
CA ASN A 146 12.84 6.05 2.89
C ASN A 146 11.94 7.20 2.41
N GLY A 147 10.74 7.31 2.97
CA GLY A 147 9.75 8.33 2.60
C GLY A 147 10.24 9.77 2.84
N ALA A 148 11.11 9.99 3.84
CA ALA A 148 11.69 11.31 4.10
C ALA A 148 12.66 11.71 2.97
N VAL A 149 13.52 10.78 2.54
CA VAL A 149 14.44 10.97 1.40
C VAL A 149 13.65 11.21 0.12
N PHE A 150 12.63 10.38 -0.14
CA PHE A 150 11.76 10.54 -1.32
C PHE A 150 11.04 11.90 -1.35
N SER A 151 10.50 12.35 -0.22
CA SER A 151 9.78 13.64 -0.14
C SER A 151 10.68 14.86 -0.42
N ARG A 152 11.99 14.71 -0.23
CA ARG A 152 13.01 15.73 -0.45
C ARG A 152 13.93 15.38 -1.61
N TRP A 153 13.49 14.54 -2.54
CA TRP A 153 14.35 14.00 -3.59
C TRP A 153 15.09 15.07 -4.40
N HIS A 154 14.52 16.25 -4.58
CA HIS A 154 15.18 17.38 -5.26
C HIS A 154 16.39 17.93 -4.50
N ASP A 155 16.41 17.80 -3.17
CA ASP A 155 17.46 18.34 -2.29
C ASP A 155 18.56 17.31 -1.97
N VAL A 156 18.35 16.02 -2.29
CA VAL A 156 19.31 14.96 -1.97
C VAL A 156 20.61 15.17 -2.78
N PRO A 157 21.79 15.21 -2.17
CA PRO A 157 23.03 15.52 -2.89
C PRO A 157 23.62 14.32 -3.66
N ILE A 158 22.90 13.81 -4.67
CA ILE A 158 23.34 12.66 -5.48
C ILE A 158 24.48 13.09 -6.42
N ALA A 159 25.67 12.50 -6.23
CA ALA A 159 26.87 12.86 -6.98
C ALA A 159 26.87 12.31 -8.41
N ASP A 160 26.24 11.16 -8.63
CA ASP A 160 26.07 10.60 -9.96
C ASP A 160 24.93 11.30 -10.72
N SER A 161 25.27 11.94 -11.83
CA SER A 161 24.31 12.73 -12.60
C SER A 161 23.22 11.89 -13.26
N GLU A 162 23.51 10.62 -13.56
CA GLU A 162 22.54 9.73 -14.20
C GLU A 162 21.47 9.29 -13.20
N ALA A 163 21.90 8.86 -12.00
CA ALA A 163 21.02 8.55 -10.89
C ALA A 163 20.27 9.80 -10.38
N ALA A 164 20.92 10.97 -10.35
CA ALA A 164 20.27 12.22 -9.97
C ALA A 164 19.15 12.63 -10.95
N GLY A 165 19.34 12.35 -12.24
CA GLY A 165 18.37 12.62 -13.29
C GLY A 165 17.37 11.49 -13.53
N ALA A 166 17.55 10.32 -12.92
CA ALA A 166 16.67 9.18 -13.10
C ALA A 166 15.26 9.43 -12.53
N LEU A 167 14.29 8.65 -12.99
CA LEU A 167 12.98 8.59 -12.36
C LEU A 167 13.12 7.87 -11.01
N ALA A 168 12.76 8.54 -9.93
CA ALA A 168 12.76 7.96 -8.60
C ALA A 168 11.34 7.50 -8.22
N ILE A 169 11.24 6.28 -7.70
CA ILE A 169 10.00 5.60 -7.32
C ILE A 169 10.05 5.32 -5.83
N TYR A 170 9.01 5.73 -5.10
CA TYR A 170 8.87 5.35 -3.71
C TYR A 170 8.43 3.88 -3.62
N ARG A 171 9.20 3.06 -2.89
CA ARG A 171 8.91 1.64 -2.70
C ARG A 171 7.59 1.42 -1.95
N GLY A 172 7.33 2.25 -0.92
CA GLY A 172 6.15 2.08 -0.07
C GLY A 172 6.19 0.84 0.81
N HIS A 173 5.01 0.43 1.28
CA HIS A 173 4.86 -0.73 2.17
C HIS A 173 3.77 -1.68 1.66
N ASP A 174 3.86 -2.95 2.05
CA ASP A 174 2.88 -4.01 1.76
C ASP A 174 2.45 -4.10 0.29
N GLN A 175 1.29 -3.53 -0.04
CA GLN A 175 0.71 -3.57 -1.37
C GLN A 175 1.45 -2.66 -2.36
N GLU A 176 1.91 -1.48 -1.94
CA GLU A 176 2.66 -0.56 -2.79
C GLU A 176 3.99 -1.21 -3.23
N ALA A 177 4.66 -1.88 -2.30
CA ALA A 177 5.90 -2.60 -2.56
C ALA A 177 5.73 -3.70 -3.62
N ARG A 178 4.58 -4.39 -3.64
CA ARG A 178 4.28 -5.40 -4.67
C ARG A 178 4.08 -4.76 -6.03
N VAL A 179 3.36 -3.65 -6.10
CA VAL A 179 3.12 -2.94 -7.37
C VAL A 179 4.42 -2.38 -7.93
N VAL A 180 5.29 -1.86 -7.08
CA VAL A 180 6.64 -1.44 -7.48
C VAL A 180 7.40 -2.63 -8.05
N ALA A 181 7.46 -3.76 -7.35
CA ALA A 181 8.15 -4.96 -7.82
C ALA A 181 7.60 -5.48 -9.16
N ASP A 182 6.27 -5.55 -9.30
CA ASP A 182 5.61 -6.00 -10.52
C ASP A 182 5.92 -5.07 -11.70
N TRP A 183 5.92 -3.75 -11.47
CA TRP A 183 6.27 -2.77 -12.51
C TRP A 183 7.75 -2.86 -12.90
N LEU A 184 8.66 -2.96 -11.92
CA LEU A 184 10.09 -3.13 -12.18
C LEU A 184 10.38 -4.40 -13.02
N ALA A 185 9.69 -5.50 -12.72
CA ALA A 185 9.81 -6.74 -13.48
C ALA A 185 9.25 -6.64 -14.92
N SER A 186 8.40 -5.64 -15.19
CA SER A 186 7.84 -5.38 -16.53
C SER A 186 8.69 -4.44 -17.38
N LEU A 187 9.74 -3.84 -16.81
CA LEU A 187 10.59 -2.90 -17.54
C LEU A 187 11.38 -3.61 -18.66
N PRO A 188 11.60 -2.93 -19.80
CA PRO A 188 12.43 -3.46 -20.88
C PRO A 188 13.85 -3.82 -20.44
N GLU A 189 14.43 -4.81 -21.11
CA GLU A 189 15.86 -5.12 -20.96
C GLU A 189 16.70 -3.88 -21.28
N GLY A 190 17.61 -3.52 -20.38
CA GLY A 190 18.48 -2.35 -20.51
C GLY A 190 18.20 -1.21 -19.52
N ILE A 191 17.09 -1.27 -18.78
CA ILE A 191 16.84 -0.35 -17.66
C ILE A 191 17.38 -0.96 -16.36
N SER A 192 18.41 -0.34 -15.80
CA SER A 192 19.02 -0.75 -14.53
C SER A 192 18.21 -0.25 -13.34
N ILE A 193 18.04 -1.10 -12.32
CA ILE A 193 17.37 -0.74 -11.07
C ILE A 193 18.45 -0.33 -10.07
N VAL A 194 18.35 0.89 -9.53
CA VAL A 194 19.25 1.39 -8.48
C VAL A 194 18.45 1.51 -7.19
N ALA A 195 18.93 0.92 -6.09
CA ALA A 195 18.26 1.01 -4.79
C ALA A 195 18.81 2.17 -3.95
N ALA A 196 17.93 3.03 -3.45
CA ALA A 196 18.21 4.05 -2.45
C ALA A 196 17.59 3.61 -1.12
N VAL A 197 18.37 2.83 -0.37
CA VAL A 197 17.98 2.19 0.89
C VAL A 197 18.86 2.68 2.04
N ASP A 198 18.38 2.51 3.27
CA ASP A 198 19.21 2.74 4.45
C ASP A 198 20.41 1.77 4.46
N PHE A 199 21.57 2.26 4.90
CA PHE A 199 22.81 1.49 4.94
C PHE A 199 22.84 0.54 6.16
N ASP A 200 21.99 -0.48 6.11
CA ASP A 200 21.88 -1.53 7.12
C ASP A 200 21.51 -2.89 6.47
N PRO A 201 21.57 -4.01 7.22
CA PRO A 201 21.23 -5.32 6.67
C PRO A 201 19.82 -5.41 6.06
N ALA A 202 18.82 -4.71 6.63
CA ALA A 202 17.46 -4.74 6.11
C ALA A 202 17.34 -3.98 4.78
N GLY A 203 18.04 -2.85 4.65
CA GLY A 203 18.17 -2.12 3.40
C GLY A 203 18.80 -2.97 2.30
N PHE A 204 19.85 -3.74 2.61
CA PHE A 204 20.44 -4.66 1.64
C PHE A 204 19.52 -5.80 1.22
N GLU A 205 18.75 -6.37 2.17
CA GLU A 205 17.73 -7.35 1.84
C GLU A 205 16.68 -6.78 0.88
N ILE A 206 16.28 -5.52 1.07
CA ILE A 206 15.36 -4.82 0.17
C ILE A 206 15.98 -4.65 -1.22
N ALA A 207 17.23 -4.19 -1.32
CA ALA A 207 17.92 -4.01 -2.59
C ALA A 207 18.04 -5.34 -3.37
N LEU A 208 18.37 -6.43 -2.68
CA LEU A 208 18.43 -7.76 -3.27
C LEU A 208 17.05 -8.23 -3.74
N ALA A 209 16.00 -8.02 -2.94
CA ALA A 209 14.63 -8.40 -3.31
C ALA A 209 14.09 -7.61 -4.52
N LEU A 210 14.57 -6.39 -4.72
CA LEU A 210 14.24 -5.56 -5.89
C LEU A 210 14.98 -5.99 -7.16
N GLY A 211 15.98 -6.87 -7.06
CA GLY A 211 16.89 -7.17 -8.17
C GLY A 211 17.74 -5.97 -8.58
N ALA A 212 18.09 -5.11 -7.62
CA ALA A 212 18.86 -3.90 -7.89
C ALA A 212 20.26 -4.25 -8.45
N ALA A 213 20.66 -3.54 -9.50
CA ALA A 213 21.99 -3.66 -10.10
C ALA A 213 23.07 -2.95 -9.27
N SER A 214 22.69 -1.88 -8.57
CA SER A 214 23.56 -1.10 -7.68
C SER A 214 22.76 -0.44 -6.55
N ILE A 215 23.47 0.05 -5.54
CA ILE A 215 22.89 0.72 -4.37
C ILE A 215 23.53 2.11 -4.23
N LEU A 216 22.71 3.10 -3.87
CA LEU A 216 23.22 4.41 -3.49
C LEU A 216 23.77 4.36 -2.06
N LEU A 217 25.07 4.63 -1.92
CA LEU A 217 25.75 4.67 -0.62
C LEU A 217 26.22 6.08 -0.24
N PRO A 218 26.21 6.45 1.05
CA PRO A 218 26.83 7.69 1.51
C PRO A 218 28.27 7.82 1.00
N GLU A 219 28.70 9.00 0.53
CA GLU A 219 30.05 9.13 -0.08
C GLU A 219 31.18 8.75 0.89
N ASN A 220 30.94 8.92 2.18
CA ASN A 220 31.85 8.60 3.27
C ASN A 220 31.63 7.19 3.86
N TRP A 221 30.85 6.31 3.22
CA TRP A 221 30.49 4.99 3.78
C TRP A 221 31.71 4.16 4.19
N SER A 222 32.79 4.23 3.40
CA SER A 222 34.06 3.52 3.64
C SER A 222 34.80 3.98 4.90
N LYS A 223 34.43 5.14 5.44
CA LYS A 223 34.98 5.72 6.67
C LYS A 223 34.06 5.50 7.87
N LEU A 224 32.90 4.86 7.69
CA LEU A 224 31.98 4.59 8.78
C LEU A 224 32.55 3.48 9.69
N PRO A 225 32.55 3.69 11.02
CA PRO A 225 32.97 2.66 11.96
C PRO A 225 32.00 1.47 11.92
N LEU A 226 32.55 0.25 11.84
CA LEU A 226 31.84 -1.02 11.70
C LEU A 226 30.88 -1.36 12.86
N ASP A 227 30.91 -0.62 13.97
CA ASP A 227 30.15 -0.86 15.19
C ASP A 227 29.12 0.24 15.51
N ALA A 228 29.02 1.30 14.71
CA ALA A 228 28.10 2.39 14.99
C ALA A 228 26.68 1.99 14.59
N SER A 229 25.81 1.76 15.58
CA SER A 229 24.37 1.85 15.38
C SER A 229 24.06 3.25 14.85
N MET A 230 23.85 3.37 13.54
CA MET A 230 23.64 4.65 12.87
C MET A 230 22.24 5.18 13.15
N ASN A 231 22.08 5.81 14.30
CA ASN A 231 20.97 6.72 14.55
C ASN A 231 21.56 8.05 15.01
N LYS A 232 21.46 9.06 14.14
CA LYS A 232 21.10 10.46 14.45
C LYS A 232 21.74 11.46 13.48
N VAL A 233 20.89 12.05 12.64
CA VAL A 233 20.82 13.50 12.29
C VAL A 233 22.01 14.14 11.56
N ARG A 234 23.24 13.63 11.66
CA ARG A 234 24.44 14.26 11.06
C ARG A 234 24.88 13.67 9.71
N ALA A 235 24.35 12.52 9.31
CA ALA A 235 24.71 11.84 8.06
C ALA A 235 23.79 12.19 6.87
N PHE A 236 22.83 13.11 7.07
CA PHE A 236 21.86 13.49 6.04
C PHE A 236 22.47 14.39 4.95
N ASP A 237 23.51 15.16 5.29
CA ASP A 237 24.08 16.18 4.40
C ASP A 237 25.19 15.66 3.46
N GLU A 238 25.59 14.39 3.59
CA GLU A 238 26.69 13.78 2.81
C GLU A 238 26.25 12.44 2.20
N GLN A 239 25.50 12.41 1.09
CA GLN A 239 25.04 11.13 0.51
C GLN A 239 24.98 10.98 -1.01
N TYR A 240 25.47 9.81 -1.47
CA TYR A 240 25.12 9.03 -2.68
C TYR A 240 26.04 9.09 -3.91
N ARG A 241 26.93 8.09 -4.01
CA ARG A 241 27.49 7.54 -5.27
C ARG A 241 26.96 6.11 -5.50
N PRO A 242 26.69 5.70 -6.74
CA PRO A 242 26.48 4.30 -7.08
C PRO A 242 27.80 3.53 -7.01
N GLU A 243 27.78 2.38 -6.33
CA GLU A 243 28.82 1.36 -6.37
C GLU A 243 28.28 0.04 -6.92
#